data_AF-U5BU72-F1
#
_entry.id   AF-U5BU72-F1
#
_cell.length_a   1.000
_cell.length_b   1.000
_cell.length_c   1.000
_cell.angle_alpha   90.00
_cell.angle_beta   90.00
_cell.angle_gamma   90.00
#
_symmetry.space_group_name_H-M   'P 1'
#
loop_
_entity.id
_entity.type
_entity.pdbx_description
1 polymer ?
#
loop_
_entity_poly.entity_id
_entity_poly.type
_entity_poly.pdbx_seq_one_letter_code
_entity_poly.pdbx_strand_id
1 'polypeptide(L)'
;MTLKKTLDKEQTREQLKAISDLEQKPDRILEISLDQSHRESVSMQKILFKYRQSILIFLYHHKVPPDNNASERAIRNIKVKQKISGQFKSEKGADDFCVIRSVLDTLIKRTQNILGNLTLIAKSQPAE
;
A
#
# COMPACT_ATOMS: atom_id res chain seq x y z
N MET A 1 16.98 -14.06 11.04
CA MET A 1 15.81 -14.36 10.18
C MET A 1 14.93 -15.45 10.81
N THR A 2 14.76 -15.46 12.14
CA THR A 2 14.20 -16.63 12.87
C THR A 2 13.37 -16.23 14.09
N LEU A 3 12.58 -15.15 13.98
CA LEU A 3 11.62 -14.74 15.03
C LEU A 3 10.24 -14.33 14.46
N LYS A 4 10.07 -14.32 13.13
CA LYS A 4 8.80 -13.96 12.46
C LYS A 4 7.99 -15.15 11.95
N LYS A 5 8.51 -16.38 12.07
CA LYS A 5 7.81 -17.62 11.65
C LYS A 5 6.81 -18.14 12.70
N THR A 6 6.66 -17.47 13.84
CA THR A 6 5.86 -17.92 15.00
C THR A 6 4.65 -17.03 15.30
N LEU A 7 4.14 -16.30 14.30
CA LEU A 7 2.99 -15.40 14.47
C LEU A 7 1.85 -15.73 13.51
N ASP A 8 1.53 -17.02 13.42
CA ASP A 8 0.18 -17.48 13.09
C ASP A 8 -0.49 -17.89 14.41
N LYS A 9 -0.53 -16.95 15.35
CA LYS A 9 -1.18 -17.14 16.66
C LYS A 9 -2.56 -16.50 16.57
N GLU A 10 -3.59 -17.29 16.86
CA GLU A 10 -4.90 -16.79 17.28
C GLU A 10 -4.72 -15.55 18.15
N GLN A 11 -5.39 -14.46 17.77
CA GLN A 11 -5.34 -13.22 18.54
C GLN A 11 -5.86 -13.52 19.94
N THR A 12 -5.05 -13.24 20.97
CA THR A 12 -5.46 -13.47 22.36
C THR A 12 -6.68 -12.60 22.67
N ARG A 13 -7.57 -13.04 23.56
CA ARG A 13 -8.76 -12.27 23.98
C ARG A 13 -8.45 -10.82 24.36
N GLU A 14 -7.29 -10.60 24.98
CA GLU A 14 -6.77 -9.27 25.33
C GLU A 14 -6.38 -8.43 24.10
N GLN A 15 -5.77 -9.05 23.08
CA GLN A 15 -5.43 -8.40 21.81
C GLN A 15 -6.69 -8.01 21.03
N LEU A 16 -7.70 -8.89 21.00
CA LEU A 16 -9.00 -8.59 20.36
C LEU A 16 -9.69 -7.39 21.02
N LYS A 17 -9.63 -7.30 22.36
CA LYS A 17 -10.15 -6.16 23.10
C LYS A 17 -9.39 -4.88 22.74
N ALA A 18 -8.05 -4.93 22.74
CA ALA A 18 -7.23 -3.77 22.38
C ALA A 18 -7.47 -3.29 20.93
N ILE A 19 -7.66 -4.21 19.98
CA ILE A 19 -8.02 -3.89 18.59
C ILE A 19 -9.37 -3.18 18.56
N SER A 20 -10.38 -3.71 19.25
CA SER A 20 -11.71 -3.08 19.33
C SER A 20 -11.63 -1.67 19.94
N ASP A 21 -10.85 -1.48 21.00
CA ASP A 21 -10.66 -0.17 21.63
C ASP A 21 -9.97 0.83 20.69
N LEU A 22 -9.02 0.37 19.87
CA LEU A 22 -8.34 1.20 18.86
C LEU A 22 -9.26 1.56 17.69
N GLU A 23 -10.13 0.65 17.28
CA GLU A 23 -11.11 0.87 16.22
C GLU A 23 -12.21 1.87 16.60
N GLN A 24 -12.63 1.87 17.87
CA GLN A 24 -13.68 2.80 18.33
C GLN A 24 -13.23 4.26 18.36
N LYS A 25 -11.93 4.53 18.55
CA LYS A 25 -11.40 5.90 18.61
C LYS A 25 -11.65 6.71 17.32
N PRO A 26 -11.24 6.25 16.13
CA PRO A 26 -11.52 6.96 14.89
C PRO A 26 -13.02 7.04 14.60
N ASP A 27 -13.82 6.01 14.93
CA ASP A 27 -15.28 6.06 14.72
C ASP A 27 -15.92 7.22 15.49
N ARG A 28 -15.58 7.39 16.78
CA ARG A 28 -16.07 8.50 17.59
C ARG A 28 -15.70 9.87 17.02
N ILE A 29 -14.50 9.99 16.44
CA ILE A 29 -14.04 11.24 15.82
C ILE A 29 -14.78 11.48 14.50
N LEU A 30 -14.99 10.42 13.72
CA LEU A 30 -15.66 10.50 12.43
C LEU A 30 -17.16 10.73 12.59
N GLU A 31 -17.80 10.36 13.70
CA GLU A 31 -19.21 10.63 13.99
C GLU A 31 -19.52 12.10 14.35
N ILE A 32 -18.51 12.93 14.60
CA ILE A 32 -18.71 14.34 14.94
C ILE A 32 -19.35 15.08 13.76
N SER A 33 -20.43 15.82 14.04
CA SER A 33 -21.06 16.70 13.05
C SER A 33 -20.10 17.82 12.65
N LEU A 34 -19.71 17.85 11.38
CA LEU A 34 -18.89 18.91 10.81
C LEU A 34 -19.75 20.05 10.26
N ASP A 35 -19.23 21.27 10.36
CA ASP A 35 -19.80 22.41 9.64
C ASP A 35 -19.66 22.19 8.13
N GLN A 36 -20.79 22.27 7.43
CA GLN A 36 -20.89 22.06 5.98
C GLN A 36 -20.21 23.17 5.18
N SER A 37 -19.86 24.30 5.81
CA SER A 37 -19.04 25.34 5.19
C SER A 37 -17.62 24.84 4.84
N HIS A 38 -17.08 23.90 5.63
CA HIS A 38 -15.75 23.32 5.45
C HIS A 38 -15.77 22.10 4.52
N ARG A 39 -15.91 22.35 3.22
CA ARG A 39 -16.05 21.30 2.19
C ARG A 39 -14.94 20.25 2.20
N GLU A 40 -13.70 20.64 2.46
CA GLU A 40 -12.54 19.73 2.50
C GLU A 40 -12.65 18.74 3.67
N SER A 41 -12.97 19.24 4.86
CA SER A 41 -13.17 18.43 6.06
C SER A 41 -14.33 17.44 5.87
N VAL A 42 -15.45 17.90 5.29
CA VAL A 42 -16.60 17.03 4.98
C VAL A 42 -16.22 15.95 3.96
N SER A 43 -15.46 16.31 2.93
CA SER A 43 -14.99 15.36 1.92
C SER A 43 -14.04 14.32 2.51
N MET A 44 -13.12 14.76 3.36
CA MET A 44 -12.18 13.90 4.07
C MET A 44 -12.92 12.92 4.99
N GLN A 45 -13.86 13.40 5.80
CA GLN A 45 -14.68 12.56 6.67
C GLN A 45 -15.42 11.47 5.88
N LYS A 46 -16.05 11.83 4.75
CA LYS A 46 -16.73 10.88 3.86
C LYS A 46 -15.78 9.80 3.31
N ILE A 47 -14.57 10.20 2.90
CA ILE A 47 -13.55 9.26 2.38
C ILE A 47 -13.07 8.33 3.50
N LEU A 48 -12.81 8.87 4.69
CA LEU A 48 -12.36 8.07 5.85
C LEU A 48 -13.42 7.05 6.27
N PHE A 49 -14.70 7.43 6.27
CA PHE A 49 -15.80 6.47 6.48
C PHE A 49 -15.83 5.40 5.39
N LYS A 50 -15.74 5.81 4.12
CA LYS A 50 -15.78 4.89 2.98
C LYS A 50 -14.68 3.83 3.03
N TYR A 51 -13.47 4.20 3.48
CA TYR A 51 -12.31 3.31 3.53
C TYR A 51 -11.93 2.86 4.94
N ARG A 52 -12.83 3.01 5.92
CA ARG A 52 -12.58 2.74 7.35
C ARG A 52 -11.92 1.37 7.59
N GLN A 53 -12.45 0.31 6.99
CA GLN A 53 -11.93 -1.05 7.14
C GLN A 53 -10.53 -1.22 6.52
N SER A 54 -10.24 -0.53 5.41
CA SER A 54 -8.96 -0.61 4.72
C SER A 54 -7.85 0.13 5.47
N ILE A 55 -8.17 1.19 6.21
CA ILE A 55 -7.19 2.00 6.95
C ILE A 55 -6.60 1.20 8.12
N LEU A 56 -7.39 0.37 8.80
CA LEU A 56 -6.99 -0.34 10.01
C LEU A 56 -6.61 -1.81 9.78
N ILE A 57 -6.43 -2.21 8.52
CA ILE A 57 -6.13 -3.60 8.12
C ILE A 57 -4.86 -4.17 8.79
N PHE A 58 -3.89 -3.31 9.14
CA PHE A 58 -2.66 -3.67 9.82
C PHE A 58 -2.88 -4.18 11.27
N LEU A 59 -4.03 -3.86 11.90
CA LEU A 59 -4.40 -4.40 13.20
C LEU A 59 -4.68 -5.91 13.14
N TYR A 60 -5.16 -6.39 12.00
CA TYR A 60 -5.49 -7.79 11.76
C TYR A 60 -4.36 -8.57 11.10
N HIS A 61 -3.56 -7.91 10.26
CA HIS A 61 -2.49 -8.54 9.50
C HIS A 61 -1.14 -7.96 9.84
N HIS A 62 -0.38 -8.65 10.70
CA HIS A 62 0.95 -8.24 11.16
C HIS A 62 2.00 -8.01 10.05
N LYS A 63 1.77 -8.53 8.83
CA LYS A 63 2.64 -8.33 7.67
C LYS A 63 2.36 -7.01 6.95
N VAL A 64 1.21 -6.39 7.20
CA VAL A 64 0.84 -5.10 6.63
C VAL A 64 1.37 -4.00 7.54
N PRO A 65 2.19 -3.06 7.04
CA PRO A 65 2.67 -1.95 7.84
C PRO A 65 1.52 -0.98 8.17
N PRO A 66 1.64 -0.18 9.25
CA PRO A 66 0.64 0.83 9.62
C PRO A 66 0.68 2.08 8.72
N ASP A 67 1.66 2.19 7.83
CA ASP A 67 1.87 3.32 6.94
C ASP A 67 1.75 2.94 5.45
N ASN A 68 1.55 3.95 4.61
CA ASN A 68 1.41 3.78 3.16
C ASN A 68 2.72 4.08 2.39
N ASN A 69 3.87 4.14 3.06
CA ASN A 69 5.12 4.61 2.45
C ASN A 69 5.54 3.74 1.26
N ALA A 70 5.30 2.43 1.33
CA ALA A 70 5.64 1.50 0.25
C ALA A 70 4.87 1.83 -1.04
N SER A 71 3.57 2.12 -0.96
CA SER A 71 2.75 2.46 -2.11
C SER A 71 3.14 3.84 -2.68
N GLU A 72 3.36 4.83 -1.82
CA GLU A 72 3.81 6.16 -2.22
C GLU A 72 5.16 6.13 -2.95
N ARG A 73 6.09 5.30 -2.46
CA ARG A 73 7.39 5.08 -3.11
C ARG A 73 7.24 4.42 -4.49
N ALA A 74 6.29 3.49 -4.65
CA ALA A 74 6.04 2.84 -5.94
C ALA A 74 5.58 3.85 -7.00
N ILE A 75 4.62 4.71 -6.67
CA ILE A 75 4.07 5.71 -7.61
C ILE A 75 5.03 6.87 -7.90
N ARG A 76 6.00 7.14 -7.01
CA ARG A 76 6.96 8.25 -7.17
C ARG A 76 7.72 8.18 -8.49
N ASN A 77 8.09 6.99 -8.94
CA ASN A 77 8.85 6.82 -10.20
C ASN A 77 8.04 7.24 -11.42
N ILE A 78 6.72 7.03 -11.40
CA ILE A 78 5.82 7.50 -12.45
C ILE A 78 5.86 9.02 -12.48
N LYS A 79 5.80 9.68 -11.31
CA LYS A 79 5.86 11.14 -11.25
C LYS A 79 7.19 11.70 -11.70
N VAL A 80 8.31 11.06 -11.33
CA VAL A 80 9.65 11.41 -11.81
C VAL A 80 9.74 11.26 -13.33
N LYS A 81 9.20 10.18 -13.89
CA LYS A 81 9.15 9.98 -15.35
C LYS A 81 8.36 11.09 -16.04
N GLN A 82 7.23 11.49 -15.48
CA GLN A 82 6.41 12.59 -16.02
C GLN A 82 7.08 13.96 -15.93
N LYS A 83 7.73 14.27 -14.81
CA LYS A 83 8.22 15.62 -14.52
C LYS A 83 9.67 15.88 -14.92
N ILE A 84 10.52 14.85 -14.84
CA ILE A 84 11.98 14.99 -14.98
C ILE A 84 12.47 14.22 -16.21
N SER A 85 12.04 12.98 -16.40
CA SER A 85 12.60 12.10 -17.45
C SER A 85 11.82 12.15 -18.78
N GLY A 86 11.44 13.36 -19.21
CA GLY A 86 10.92 13.63 -20.55
C GLY A 86 9.47 13.22 -20.81
N GLN A 87 8.68 12.91 -19.78
CA GLN A 87 7.26 12.53 -19.87
C GLN A 87 7.02 11.26 -20.74
N PHE A 88 5.75 10.88 -20.89
CA PHE A 88 5.30 9.85 -21.80
C PHE A 88 4.83 10.48 -23.12
N LYS A 89 5.24 9.90 -24.25
CA LYS A 89 4.87 10.38 -25.60
C LYS A 89 3.51 9.88 -26.07
N SER A 90 3.00 8.82 -25.45
CA SER A 90 1.69 8.22 -25.72
C SER A 90 1.19 7.47 -24.49
N GLU A 91 -0.12 7.23 -24.42
CA GLU A 91 -0.74 6.41 -23.36
C GLU A 91 -0.19 4.98 -23.38
N LYS A 92 -0.09 4.37 -24.57
CA LYS A 92 0.53 3.05 -24.75
C LYS A 92 1.94 2.97 -24.13
N GLY A 93 2.78 3.98 -24.35
CA GLY A 93 4.13 4.00 -23.77
C GLY A 93 4.13 4.21 -22.25
N ALA A 94 3.09 4.84 -21.69
CA ALA A 94 2.90 4.93 -20.25
C ALA A 94 2.48 3.57 -19.66
N ASP A 95 1.59 2.85 -20.34
CA ASP A 95 1.15 1.52 -19.93
C ASP A 95 2.31 0.52 -19.97
N ASP A 96 3.09 0.49 -21.06
CA ASP A 96 4.27 -0.36 -21.20
C ASP A 96 5.28 -0.08 -20.05
N PHE A 97 5.48 1.19 -19.70
CA PHE A 97 6.31 1.58 -18.56
C PHE A 97 5.75 1.07 -17.23
N CYS A 98 4.45 1.21 -17.00
CA CYS A 98 3.78 0.72 -15.78
C CYS A 98 3.92 -0.79 -15.63
N VAL A 99 3.77 -1.56 -16.72
CA VAL A 99 3.97 -3.02 -16.73
C VAL A 99 5.39 -3.37 -16.31
N ILE A 100 6.41 -2.81 -17.00
CA ILE A 100 7.82 -3.08 -16.68
C ILE A 100 8.13 -2.68 -15.23
N ARG A 101 7.64 -1.52 -14.80
CA ARG A 101 7.88 -1.03 -13.44
C ARG A 101 7.25 -1.94 -12.38
N SER A 102 6.04 -2.45 -12.62
CA SER A 102 5.36 -3.36 -11.69
C SER A 102 6.13 -4.67 -11.49
N VAL A 103 6.73 -5.21 -12.56
CA VAL A 103 7.62 -6.39 -12.49
C VAL A 103 8.85 -6.07 -11.66
N LEU A 104 9.53 -4.94 -11.93
CA LEU A 104 10.71 -4.51 -11.17
C LEU A 104 10.41 -4.32 -9.68
N ASP A 105 9.32 -3.62 -9.34
CA ASP A 105 8.93 -3.39 -7.95
C ASP A 105 8.61 -4.70 -7.22
N THR A 106 8.08 -5.70 -7.94
CA THR A 106 7.85 -7.05 -7.39
C THR A 106 9.16 -7.77 -7.10
N LEU A 107 10.13 -7.74 -8.03
CA LEU A 107 11.47 -8.33 -7.82
C LEU A 107 12.21 -7.64 -6.65
N ILE A 108 12.12 -6.32 -6.55
CA ILE A 108 12.69 -5.54 -5.44
C ILE A 108 12.06 -5.95 -4.10
N LYS A 109 10.73 -6.08 -4.03
CA LYS A 109 10.02 -6.52 -2.82
C LYS A 109 10.42 -7.94 -2.38
N ARG A 110 10.77 -8.80 -3.34
CA ARG A 110 11.25 -10.16 -3.07
C ARG A 110 12.74 -10.22 -2.72
N THR A 111 13.45 -9.09 -2.72
CA THR A 111 14.91 -9.01 -2.45
C THR A 111 15.72 -9.89 -3.41
N GLN A 112 15.24 -10.02 -4.65
CA GLN A 112 15.86 -10.87 -5.67
C GLN A 112 16.90 -10.10 -6.48
N ASN A 113 17.84 -10.83 -7.10
CA ASN A 113 18.75 -10.22 -8.08
C ASN A 113 17.94 -9.78 -9.30
N ILE A 114 17.77 -8.46 -9.45
CA ILE A 114 16.90 -7.87 -10.49
C ILE A 114 17.38 -8.26 -11.88
N LEU A 115 18.67 -8.09 -12.17
CA LEU A 115 19.21 -8.31 -13.52
C LEU A 115 19.14 -9.80 -13.93
N GLY A 116 19.45 -10.70 -13.00
CA GLY A 116 19.31 -12.14 -13.21
C GLY A 116 17.86 -12.53 -13.52
N ASN A 117 16.91 -12.02 -12.72
CA ASN A 117 15.50 -12.31 -12.93
C ASN A 117 14.92 -11.70 -14.20
N LEU A 118 15.34 -10.49 -14.59
CA LEU A 118 14.97 -9.92 -15.88
C LEU A 118 15.50 -10.78 -17.05
N THR A 119 16.70 -11.35 -16.91
CA THR A 119 17.27 -12.26 -17.91
C THR A 119 16.45 -13.55 -18.03
N LEU A 120 15.98 -14.11 -16.90
CA LEU A 120 15.09 -15.27 -16.89
C LEU A 120 13.75 -14.96 -17.55
N ILE A 121 13.11 -13.85 -17.18
CA ILE A 121 11.83 -13.41 -17.75
C ILE A 121 11.96 -13.19 -19.27
N ALA A 122 13.05 -12.59 -19.73
CA ALA A 122 13.32 -12.40 -21.16
C ALA A 122 13.47 -13.73 -21.92
N LYS A 123 13.91 -14.79 -21.25
CA LYS A 123 13.95 -16.17 -21.76
C LYS A 123 12.63 -16.93 -21.55
N SER A 124 11.58 -16.25 -21.09
CA SER A 124 10.29 -16.86 -20.71
C SER A 124 10.41 -17.93 -19.61
N GLN A 125 11.40 -17.77 -18.73
CA GLN A 125 11.59 -18.61 -17.55
C GLN A 125 11.06 -17.89 -16.29
N PRO A 126 10.57 -18.63 -15.29
CA PRO A 126 10.06 -18.04 -14.05
C PRO A 126 11.19 -17.35 -13.27
N ALA A 127 10.84 -16.26 -12.59
CA ALA A 127 11.70 -15.57 -11.65
C ALA A 127 11.90 -16.40 -10.36
N GLU A 128 13.14 -16.47 -9.85
CA GLU A 128 13.57 -17.28 -8.69
C GLU A 128 13.43 -16.52 -7.38
#